data_AF-A0A8S1Y9M6-F1
#
_entry.id   AF-A0A8S1Y9M6-F1
#
_cell.length_a   1.000
_cell.length_b   1.000
_cell.length_c   1.000
_cell.angle_alpha   90.00
_cell.angle_beta   90.00
_cell.angle_gamma   90.00
#
_symmetry.space_group_name_H-M   'P 1'
#
loop_
_entity.id
_entity.type
_entity.pdbx_description
1 polymer ?
#
loop_
_entity_poly.entity_id
_entity_poly.type
_entity_poly.pdbx_seq_one_letter_code
_entity_poly.pdbx_strand_id
1 'polypeptide(L)'
;MNQKVKIECVKQGYQISNEMKFDIMDFYNKSLHQEHYAHKTDYIRHNLEEKYGRCFSIIMYQIGAFVSHSFLHADDFLLELRSHEHHILAYMLPPSFNPPPLIPEPKVIPFSRSTTQPLHVTKQFHNNGYYRY
;
A
#
# COMPACT_ATOMS: atom_id res chain seq x y z
N MET A 1 18.75 -15.83 -14.48
CA MET A 1 18.38 -14.81 -15.49
C MET A 1 17.16 -14.09 -14.97
N ASN A 2 17.30 -12.82 -14.53
CA ASN A 2 16.13 -12.00 -14.19
C ASN A 2 15.43 -11.62 -15.50
N GLN A 3 14.35 -12.34 -15.85
CA GLN A 3 13.47 -11.90 -16.92
C GLN A 3 12.88 -10.55 -16.48
N LYS A 4 13.27 -9.46 -17.15
CA LYS A 4 12.60 -8.17 -16.97
C LYS A 4 11.13 -8.37 -17.34
N VAL A 5 10.23 -8.17 -16.38
CA VAL A 5 8.79 -8.25 -16.64
C VAL A 5 8.46 -7.23 -17.73
N LYS A 6 7.83 -7.69 -18.81
CA LYS A 6 7.34 -6.80 -19.86
C LYS A 6 6.18 -6.00 -19.28
N ILE A 7 6.33 -4.68 -19.23
CA ILE A 7 5.30 -3.76 -18.75
C ILE A 7 4.96 -2.82 -19.90
N GLU A 8 3.68 -2.71 -20.20
CA GLU A 8 3.12 -1.89 -21.26
C GLU A 8 2.43 -0.67 -20.65
N CYS A 9 2.60 0.49 -21.29
CA CYS A 9 1.91 1.72 -20.91
C CYS A 9 0.58 1.79 -21.66
N VAL A 10 -0.53 1.77 -20.92
CA VAL A 10 -1.89 1.83 -21.48
C VAL A 10 -2.35 3.27 -21.61
N LYS A 11 -2.14 4.08 -20.57
CA LYS A 11 -2.46 5.51 -20.54
C LYS A 11 -1.41 6.24 -19.72
N GLN A 12 -1.06 7.44 -20.15
CA GLN A 12 -0.20 8.36 -19.40
C GLN A 12 -0.83 9.74 -19.45
N GLY A 13 -1.20 10.29 -18.30
CA GLY A 13 -1.72 11.64 -18.19
C GLY A 13 -0.67 12.71 -18.43
N TYR A 14 -1.10 13.91 -18.83
CA TYR A 14 -0.22 15.01 -19.25
C TYR A 14 0.77 15.49 -18.18
N GLN A 15 0.42 15.36 -16.89
CA GLN A 15 1.24 15.77 -15.76
C GLN A 15 2.17 14.66 -15.27
N ILE A 16 2.04 13.44 -15.80
CA ILE A 16 2.95 12.32 -15.50
C ILE A 16 4.14 12.40 -16.46
N SER A 17 5.31 12.70 -15.91
CA SER A 17 6.54 12.73 -16.70
C SER A 17 6.99 11.32 -17.13
N ASN A 18 7.79 11.23 -18.19
CA ASN A 18 8.40 9.96 -18.59
C ASN A 18 9.31 9.39 -17.49
N GLU A 19 9.99 10.25 -16.74
CA GLU A 19 10.80 9.85 -15.59
C GLU A 19 9.93 9.14 -14.54
N MET A 20 8.83 9.79 -14.11
CA MET A 20 7.88 9.19 -13.15
C MET A 20 7.36 7.85 -13.65
N LYS A 21 7.00 7.73 -14.92
CA LYS A 21 6.58 6.45 -15.50
C LYS A 21 7.66 5.38 -15.34
N PHE A 22 8.91 5.68 -15.69
CA PHE A 22 10.00 4.71 -15.59
C PHE A 22 10.29 4.32 -14.14
N ASP A 23 10.22 5.26 -13.20
CA ASP A 23 10.37 4.96 -11.77
C ASP A 23 9.22 4.09 -11.26
N ILE A 24 7.97 4.35 -11.66
CA ILE A 24 6.83 3.49 -11.30
C ILE A 24 7.03 2.07 -11.83
N MET A 25 7.51 1.92 -13.07
CA MET A 25 7.83 0.60 -13.64
C MET A 25 8.96 -0.10 -12.88
N ASP A 26 10.01 0.63 -12.49
CA ASP A 26 11.13 0.09 -11.71
C ASP A 26 10.71 -0.31 -10.30
N PHE A 27 9.97 0.54 -9.60
CA PHE A 27 9.43 0.25 -8.26
C PHE A 27 8.47 -0.93 -8.28
N TYR A 28 7.63 -1.06 -9.31
CA TYR A 28 6.81 -2.25 -9.48
C TYR A 28 7.68 -3.51 -9.58
N ASN A 29 8.70 -3.53 -10.45
CA ASN A 29 9.58 -4.69 -10.59
C ASN A 29 10.29 -5.04 -9.27
N LYS A 30 10.81 -4.04 -8.54
CA LYS A 30 11.44 -4.24 -7.23
C LYS A 30 10.45 -4.73 -6.18
N SER A 31 9.19 -4.28 -6.24
CA SER A 31 8.13 -4.69 -5.32
C SER A 31 7.77 -6.18 -5.41
N LEU A 32 8.10 -6.85 -6.53
CA LEU A 32 7.88 -8.29 -6.71
C LEU A 32 8.81 -9.15 -5.83
N HIS A 33 9.91 -8.59 -5.35
CA HIS A 33 10.97 -9.31 -4.65
C HIS A 33 11.28 -8.76 -3.25
N GLN A 34 10.59 -7.69 -2.83
CA GLN A 34 10.79 -7.08 -1.51
C GLN A 34 9.93 -7.78 -0.44
N GLU A 35 10.46 -7.90 0.78
CA GLU A 35 9.78 -8.51 1.93
C GLU A 35 9.43 -7.50 3.05
N HIS A 36 9.81 -6.23 2.90
CA HIS A 36 9.73 -5.21 3.96
C HIS A 36 8.32 -4.62 4.11
N TYR A 37 7.56 -4.52 3.02
CA TYR A 37 6.18 -4.01 3.01
C TYR A 37 5.19 -5.16 2.87
N ALA A 38 4.12 -5.11 3.66
CA ALA A 38 3.02 -6.09 3.60
C ALA A 38 2.35 -6.13 2.22
N HIS A 39 2.26 -4.98 1.53
CA HIS A 39 1.67 -4.87 0.20
C HIS A 39 2.63 -4.21 -0.79
N LYS A 40 2.66 -4.75 -2.01
CA LYS A 40 3.48 -4.20 -3.12
C LYS A 40 3.13 -2.74 -3.43
N THR A 41 1.85 -2.37 -3.29
CA THR A 41 1.34 -1.01 -3.50
C THR A 41 1.90 -0.01 -2.50
N ASP A 42 2.13 -0.43 -1.24
CA ASP A 42 2.72 0.43 -0.21
C ASP A 42 4.18 0.73 -0.50
N TYR A 43 4.95 -0.28 -0.94
CA TYR A 43 6.33 -0.09 -1.38
C TYR A 43 6.40 0.94 -2.51
N ILE A 44 5.59 0.77 -3.56
CA ILE A 44 5.58 1.68 -4.71
C ILE A 44 5.20 3.10 -4.28
N ARG A 45 4.11 3.24 -3.51
CA ARG A 45 3.64 4.53 -3.02
C ARG A 45 4.71 5.25 -2.19
N HIS A 46 5.31 4.55 -1.22
CA HIS A 46 6.32 5.14 -0.34
C HIS A 46 7.51 5.70 -1.13
N ASN A 47 8.07 4.92 -2.05
CA ASN A 47 9.22 5.34 -2.84
C ASN A 47 8.90 6.53 -3.78
N LEU A 48 7.66 6.60 -4.31
CA LEU A 48 7.22 7.74 -5.11
C LEU A 48 7.03 9.01 -4.26
N GLU A 49 6.41 8.86 -3.09
CA GLU A 49 6.19 9.95 -2.15
C GLU A 49 7.52 10.51 -1.62
N GLU A 50 8.48 9.64 -1.32
CA GLU A 50 9.83 10.00 -0.92
C GLU A 50 10.58 10.74 -2.05
N LYS A 51 10.52 10.23 -3.29
CA LYS A 51 11.25 10.81 -4.43
C LYS A 51 10.67 12.15 -4.90
N TYR A 52 9.35 12.29 -4.93
CA TYR A 52 8.69 13.44 -5.57
C TYR A 52 8.01 14.41 -4.60
N GLY A 53 7.86 14.05 -3.32
CA GLY A 53 7.12 14.88 -2.36
C GLY A 53 5.65 15.10 -2.75
N ARG A 54 5.07 14.16 -3.50
CA ARG A 54 3.68 14.17 -3.99
C ARG A 54 2.96 12.92 -3.53
N CYS A 55 1.70 13.05 -3.16
CA CYS A 55 0.88 11.91 -2.75
C CYS A 55 0.45 11.08 -3.96
N PHE A 56 0.48 9.76 -3.84
CA PHE A 56 0.03 8.85 -4.88
C PHE A 56 -1.01 7.88 -4.36
N SER A 57 -2.05 7.63 -5.16
CA SER A 57 -2.93 6.47 -4.99
C SER A 57 -2.49 5.38 -5.96
N ILE A 58 -2.09 4.24 -5.41
CA ILE A 58 -1.65 3.07 -6.19
C ILE A 58 -2.71 1.98 -6.05
N ILE A 59 -3.33 1.61 -7.17
CA ILE A 59 -4.28 0.49 -7.25
C ILE A 59 -3.67 -0.57 -8.14
N MET A 60 -3.62 -1.81 -7.65
CA MET A 60 -3.10 -2.95 -8.38
C MET A 60 -4.09 -4.09 -8.31
N TYR A 61 -4.44 -4.66 -9.46
CA TYR A 61 -5.37 -5.78 -9.54
C TYR A 61 -4.90 -6.79 -10.59
N GLN A 62 -5.27 -8.05 -10.37
CA GLN A 62 -4.88 -9.15 -11.24
C GLN A 62 -5.58 -9.03 -12.61
N ILE A 63 -4.87 -9.44 -13.66
CA ILE A 63 -5.46 -9.60 -14.99
C ILE A 63 -6.67 -10.54 -14.93
N GLY A 64 -7.79 -10.13 -15.51
CA GLY A 64 -9.06 -10.86 -15.48
C GLY A 64 -10.01 -10.47 -14.33
N ALA A 65 -9.54 -9.67 -13.36
CA ALA A 65 -10.44 -9.06 -12.39
C ALA A 65 -11.33 -8.00 -13.07
N PHE A 66 -12.63 -7.99 -12.73
CA PHE A 66 -13.53 -6.95 -13.18
C PHE A 66 -13.46 -5.75 -12.23
N VAL A 67 -12.79 -4.69 -12.66
CA VAL A 67 -12.62 -3.45 -11.89
C VAL A 67 -13.04 -2.28 -12.77
N SER A 68 -13.83 -1.38 -12.19
CA SER A 68 -14.19 -0.11 -12.80
C SER A 68 -13.74 1.03 -11.90
N HIS A 69 -13.12 2.05 -12.47
CA HIS A 69 -12.58 3.20 -11.76
C HIS A 69 -12.93 4.49 -12.50
N SER A 70 -13.10 5.57 -11.73
CA SER A 70 -13.27 6.92 -12.24
C SER A 70 -12.49 7.86 -11.36
N PHE A 71 -11.52 8.57 -11.94
CA PHE A 71 -10.71 9.56 -11.25
C PHE A 71 -11.06 10.94 -11.78
N LEU A 72 -11.13 11.92 -10.88
CA LEU A 72 -11.14 13.33 -11.27
C LEU A 72 -9.80 13.64 -11.95
N HIS A 73 -9.81 14.41 -13.06
CA HIS A 73 -8.59 14.77 -13.80
C HIS A 73 -7.72 13.56 -14.24
N ALA A 74 -8.34 12.42 -14.55
CA ALA A 74 -7.62 11.22 -14.98
C ALA A 74 -6.75 11.44 -16.24
N ASP A 75 -7.11 12.39 -17.10
CA ASP A 75 -6.34 12.71 -18.31
C ASP A 75 -5.03 13.43 -18.00
N ASP A 76 -4.92 14.05 -16.82
CA ASP A 76 -3.73 14.78 -16.41
C ASP A 76 -2.85 13.94 -15.49
N PHE A 77 -3.44 13.27 -14.49
CA PHE A 77 -2.70 12.76 -13.33
C PHE A 77 -2.66 11.22 -13.21
N LEU A 78 -3.27 10.48 -14.13
CA LEU A 78 -3.30 9.02 -14.08
C LEU A 78 -2.26 8.39 -15.00
N LEU A 79 -1.50 7.44 -14.47
CA LEU A 79 -0.73 6.48 -15.25
C LEU A 79 -1.39 5.10 -15.14
N GLU A 80 -1.65 4.47 -16.27
CA GLU A 80 -2.13 3.09 -16.36
C GLU A 80 -1.07 2.22 -17.02
N LEU A 81 -0.60 1.21 -16.29
CA LEU A 81 0.36 0.22 -16.77
C LEU A 81 -0.26 -1.17 -16.73
N ARG A 82 0.22 -2.04 -17.62
CA ARG A 82 -0.17 -3.45 -17.68
C ARG A 82 1.07 -4.33 -17.73
N SER A 83 1.13 -5.31 -16.84
CA SER A 83 2.05 -6.44 -16.90
C SER A 83 1.28 -7.72 -17.23
N HIS A 84 1.99 -8.85 -17.34
CA HIS A 84 1.33 -10.15 -17.53
C HIS A 84 0.41 -10.52 -16.35
N GLU A 85 0.75 -10.11 -15.13
CA GLU A 85 0.02 -10.53 -13.93
C GLU A 85 -0.95 -9.45 -13.42
N HIS A 86 -0.57 -8.17 -13.56
CA HIS A 86 -1.26 -7.07 -12.91
C HIS A 86 -1.55 -5.92 -13.88
N HIS A 87 -2.71 -5.30 -13.70
CA HIS A 87 -2.94 -3.90 -14.03
C HIS A 87 -2.52 -3.03 -12.84
N ILE A 88 -1.90 -1.89 -13.15
CA ILE A 88 -1.40 -0.94 -12.16
C ILE A 88 -1.91 0.44 -12.55
N LEU A 89 -2.62 1.07 -11.64
CA LEU A 89 -3.08 2.46 -11.74
C LEU A 89 -2.30 3.27 -10.72
N ALA A 90 -1.59 4.29 -11.19
CA ALA A 90 -0.90 5.25 -10.34
C ALA A 90 -1.50 6.63 -10.59
N TYR A 91 -2.30 7.11 -9.62
CA TYR A 91 -2.94 8.41 -9.67
C TYR A 91 -2.19 9.39 -8.77
N MET A 92 -1.60 10.43 -9.36
CA MET A 92 -0.93 11.50 -8.64
C MET A 92 -1.98 12.47 -8.09
N LEU A 93 -2.05 12.65 -6.77
CA LEU A 93 -3.02 13.57 -6.21
C LEU A 93 -2.60 15.02 -6.50
N PRO A 94 -3.56 15.91 -6.86
CA PRO A 94 -3.28 17.31 -7.08
C PRO A 94 -2.63 17.99 -5.84
N PRO A 95 -1.84 19.05 -6.04
CA PRO A 95 -1.07 19.72 -4.97
C PRO A 95 -1.92 20.24 -3.79
N SER A 96 -3.22 20.45 -3.99
CA SER A 96 -4.15 20.90 -2.97
C SER A 96 -4.54 19.81 -1.96
N PHE A 97 -4.12 18.57 -2.20
CA PHE A 97 -4.38 17.44 -1.31
C PHE A 97 -3.18 17.22 -0.38
N ASN A 98 -3.31 17.62 0.88
CA ASN A 98 -2.31 17.29 1.89
C ASN A 98 -2.31 15.76 2.12
N PRO A 99 -1.15 15.08 2.06
CA PRO A 99 -1.09 13.66 2.36
C PRO A 99 -1.55 13.40 3.80
N PRO A 100 -2.21 12.27 4.07
CA PRO A 100 -2.30 11.78 5.44
C PRO A 100 -0.87 11.59 6.00
N PRO A 101 -0.68 11.69 7.32
CA PRO A 101 0.64 11.51 7.95
C PRO A 101 1.30 10.22 7.46
N LEU A 102 2.60 10.28 7.15
CA LEU A 102 3.40 9.10 6.77
C LEU A 102 3.13 7.97 7.76
N ILE A 103 2.86 6.76 7.25
CA ILE A 103 2.71 5.57 8.09
C ILE A 103 4.02 5.44 8.88
N PRO A 104 3.98 5.44 10.22
CA PRO A 104 5.19 5.33 11.02
C PRO A 104 5.91 4.03 10.66
N GLU A 105 7.24 4.08 10.65
CA GLU A 105 8.07 2.88 10.44
C GLU A 105 7.59 1.76 11.40
N PRO A 106 7.44 0.53 10.90
CA PRO A 106 6.98 -0.58 11.73
C PRO A 106 7.95 -0.74 12.90
N LYS A 107 7.44 -0.53 14.12
CA LYS A 107 8.20 -0.82 15.33
C LYS A 107 8.50 -2.31 15.36
N VAL A 108 9.75 -2.68 15.12
CA VAL A 108 10.24 -4.04 15.35
C VAL A 108 10.11 -4.31 16.84
N ILE A 109 9.07 -5.03 17.26
CA ILE A 109 8.94 -5.51 18.63
C ILE A 109 9.94 -6.65 18.78
N PRO A 110 11.00 -6.53 19.61
CA PRO A 110 11.87 -7.66 19.87
C PRO A 110 11.02 -8.74 20.54
N PHE A 111 11.03 -9.95 19.99
CA PHE A 111 10.48 -11.12 20.67
C PHE A 111 11.29 -11.37 21.94
N SER A 112 10.88 -10.74 23.05
CA SER A 112 11.31 -11.16 24.37
C SER A 112 10.72 -12.54 24.61
N ARG A 113 11.57 -13.56 24.51
CA ARG A 113 11.29 -14.89 25.06
C ARG A 113 11.14 -14.74 26.58
N SER A 114 9.95 -14.45 27.07
CA SER A 114 9.60 -14.67 28.46
C SER A 114 8.97 -16.05 28.59
N THR A 115 9.76 -16.90 29.25
CA THR A 115 9.46 -18.22 29.76
C THR A 115 8.13 -18.23 30.54
N THR A 116 7.41 -19.33 30.36
CA THR A 116 6.24 -19.82 31.09
C THR A 116 6.06 -19.28 32.51
N GLN A 117 4.91 -18.67 32.79
CA GLN A 117 4.28 -18.75 34.11
C GLN A 117 2.79 -19.11 33.96
N PRO A 118 2.29 -20.13 34.69
CA PRO A 118 0.89 -20.51 34.64
C PRO A 118 0.03 -19.45 35.34
N LEU A 119 -0.99 -18.95 34.63
CA LEU A 119 -2.05 -18.14 35.21
C LEU A 119 -2.82 -18.98 36.23
N HIS A 120 -2.55 -18.74 37.51
CA HIS A 120 -3.40 -19.21 38.61
C HIS A 120 -4.78 -18.57 38.43
N VAL A 121 -5.78 -19.41 38.16
CA VAL A 121 -7.19 -19.04 38.16
C VAL A 121 -7.64 -18.87 39.60
N THR A 122 -7.83 -17.63 40.04
CA THR A 122 -8.59 -17.33 41.25
C THR A 122 -9.96 -16.79 40.86
N LYS A 123 -10.96 -17.69 40.87
CA LYS A 123 -12.38 -17.30 40.85
C LYS A 123 -12.68 -16.45 42.09
N GLN A 124 -12.98 -15.18 41.92
CA GLN A 124 -13.71 -14.43 42.94
C GLN A 124 -15.18 -14.37 42.53
N PHE A 125 -15.99 -15.22 43.18
CA PHE A 125 -17.42 -15.02 43.31
C PHE A 125 -17.65 -13.72 44.09
N HIS A 126 -18.18 -12.69 43.43
CA HIS A 126 -18.82 -11.59 44.16
C HIS A 126 -20.32 -11.79 44.11
N ASN A 127 -20.80 -12.34 45.22
CA ASN A 127 -22.18 -12.43 45.61
C ASN A 127 -22.56 -11.04 46.15
N ASN A 128 -23.51 -10.34 45.52
CA ASN A 128 -24.21 -9.22 46.14
C ASN A 128 -25.67 -9.32 45.75
N GLY A 129 -26.45 -9.95 46.63
CA GLY A 129 -27.87 -9.68 46.72
C GLY A 129 -28.12 -8.26 47.22
N TYR A 130 -29.26 -7.69 46.86
CA TYR A 130 -30.34 -7.21 47.74
C TYR A 130 -31.28 -6.28 46.94
N TYR A 131 -32.51 -6.77 46.73
CA TYR A 131 -33.83 -6.12 46.56
C TYR A 131 -33.99 -4.78 45.81
N ARG A 132 -34.97 -4.71 44.89
CA ARG A 132 -36.21 -3.90 45.07
C ARG A 132 -37.26 -4.07 43.97
N TYR A 133 -38.51 -4.23 44.45
CA TYR A 133 -39.85 -4.21 43.82
C TYR A 133 -40.27 -5.38 42.92
#